data_AF-A0A925IAR8-F1
#
_entry.id   AF-A0A925IAR8-F1
#
_cell.length_a   1.000
_cell.length_b   1.000
_cell.length_c   1.000
_cell.angle_alpha   90.00
_cell.angle_beta   90.00
_cell.angle_gamma   90.00
#
_symmetry.space_group_name_H-M   'P 1'
#
loop_
_entity.id
_entity.type
_entity.pdbx_description
1 polymer ?
#
loop_
_entity_poly.entity_id
_entity_poly.type
_entity_poly.pdbx_seq_one_letter_code
_entity_poly.pdbx_strand_id
1 'polypeptide(L)'
;MKINDARHLSHPFAIGIIKLLRIMKLTAIILLIGFLQAHAEGFGQPSVTLSIKNAALPIIFSEISKKTDFRFVYSDDLLPANKKFSVEVTAQPLNIVLDDLFKGSGLS
;
A
#
# COMPACT_ATOMS: atom_id res chain seq x y z
N MET A 1 10.32 38.34 -49.64
CA MET A 1 10.99 37.07 -50.05
C MET A 1 12.50 37.34 -49.96
N LYS A 2 13.28 36.86 -48.99
CA LYS A 2 13.37 35.57 -48.34
C LYS A 2 13.53 35.73 -46.81
N ILE A 3 12.69 35.02 -46.09
CA ILE A 3 12.89 34.59 -44.70
C ILE A 3 13.72 33.32 -44.84
N ASN A 4 14.98 33.31 -44.41
CA ASN A 4 15.79 32.12 -44.06
C ASN A 4 17.29 32.47 -44.10
N ASP A 5 17.82 32.99 -43.01
CA ASP A 5 19.25 32.80 -42.74
C ASP A 5 19.57 32.75 -41.24
N ALA A 6 18.74 32.02 -40.49
CA ALA A 6 19.01 31.68 -39.09
C ALA A 6 19.77 30.35 -38.96
N ARG A 7 20.66 30.03 -39.91
CA ARG A 7 21.48 28.80 -39.92
C ARG A 7 22.99 29.03 -40.01
N HIS A 8 23.47 30.26 -39.88
CA HIS A 8 24.90 30.56 -40.07
C HIS A 8 25.71 30.80 -38.77
N LEU A 9 25.09 30.87 -37.58
CA LEU A 9 25.82 31.00 -36.30
C LEU A 9 25.67 29.77 -35.40
N SER A 10 26.00 28.60 -35.94
CA SER A 10 26.24 27.40 -35.13
C SER A 10 27.72 27.31 -34.76
N HIS A 11 28.16 28.15 -33.81
CA HIS A 11 29.47 27.96 -33.18
C HIS A 11 29.53 26.54 -32.58
N PRO A 12 30.62 25.77 -32.78
CA PRO A 12 30.73 24.38 -32.32
C PRO A 12 30.52 24.24 -30.81
N PHE A 13 30.81 25.31 -30.06
CA PHE A 13 30.61 25.43 -28.63
C PHE A 13 29.12 25.45 -28.22
N ALA A 14 28.27 26.20 -28.93
CA ALA A 14 26.84 26.31 -28.61
C ALA A 14 26.09 24.98 -28.86
N ILE A 15 26.45 24.25 -29.91
CA ILE A 15 25.90 22.91 -30.19
C ILE A 15 26.24 21.93 -29.07
N GLY A 16 27.47 21.99 -28.55
CA GLY A 16 27.92 21.17 -27.42
C GLY A 16 27.11 21.43 -26.14
N ILE A 17 26.84 22.70 -25.84
CA ILE A 17 26.03 23.11 -24.68
C ILE A 17 24.58 22.64 -24.82
N ILE A 18 23.97 22.81 -26.00
CA ILE A 18 22.59 22.37 -26.24
C ILE A 18 22.46 20.84 -26.11
N LYS A 19 23.48 20.10 -26.57
CA LYS A 19 23.54 18.63 -26.44
C LYS A 19 23.66 18.20 -24.97
N LEU A 20 24.48 18.90 -24.18
CA LEU A 20 24.63 18.65 -22.74
C LEU A 20 23.33 18.92 -21.97
N LEU A 21 22.67 20.06 -22.24
CA LEU A 21 21.39 20.40 -21.63
C LEU A 21 20.29 19.37 -21.93
N ARG A 22 20.30 18.80 -23.14
CA ARG A 22 19.35 17.75 -23.55
C ARG A 22 19.60 16.44 -22.82
N ILE A 23 20.87 16.05 -22.61
CA ILE A 23 21.23 14.85 -21.84
C ILE A 23 20.81 15.02 -20.37
N MET A 24 21.10 16.18 -19.77
CA MET A 24 20.74 16.48 -18.37
C MET A 24 19.24 16.36 -18.12
N LYS A 25 18.42 16.88 -19.04
CA LYS A 25 16.96 16.75 -18.97
C LYS A 25 16.50 15.30 -19.05
N LEU A 26 17.08 14.50 -19.94
CA LEU A 26 16.73 13.08 -20.06
C LEU A 26 17.14 12.28 -18.82
N THR A 27 18.34 12.52 -18.27
CA THR A 27 18.76 11.91 -17.00
C THR A 27 17.87 12.31 -15.84
N ALA A 28 17.44 13.57 -15.74
CA ALA A 28 16.51 14.02 -14.70
C ALA A 28 15.14 13.33 -14.81
N ILE A 29 14.62 13.16 -16.03
CA ILE A 29 13.35 12.45 -16.27
C ILE A 29 13.49 10.97 -15.91
N ILE A 30 14.59 10.31 -16.31
CA ILE A 30 14.84 8.90 -15.98
C ILE A 30 14.99 8.71 -14.47
N LEU A 31 15.70 9.61 -13.78
CA LEU A 31 15.83 9.58 -12.32
C LEU A 31 14.47 9.79 -11.65
N LEU A 32 13.67 10.75 -12.12
CA LEU A 32 12.33 11.00 -11.58
C LEU A 32 11.43 9.77 -11.72
N ILE A 33 11.42 9.11 -12.88
CA ILE A 33 10.65 7.87 -13.09
C ILE A 33 11.20 6.73 -12.22
N GLY A 34 12.52 6.64 -12.04
CA GLY A 34 13.16 5.64 -11.18
C GLY A 34 12.83 5.83 -9.69
N PHE A 35 12.68 7.06 -9.22
CA PHE A 35 12.25 7.36 -7.86
C PHE A 35 10.72 7.33 -7.68
N LEU A 36 9.96 7.49 -8.78
CA LEU A 36 8.51 7.36 -8.83
C LEU A 36 8.06 5.91 -9.10
N GLN A 37 8.89 4.94 -8.72
CA GLN A 37 8.41 3.57 -8.53
C GLN A 37 7.43 3.61 -7.36
N ALA A 38 6.14 3.62 -7.69
CA ALA A 38 5.05 3.74 -6.75
C ALA A 38 5.12 2.63 -5.70
N HIS A 39 4.96 3.00 -4.43
CA HIS A 39 4.46 2.06 -3.45
C HIS A 39 3.12 1.53 -3.98
N ALA A 40 2.97 0.21 -4.06
CA ALA A 40 1.67 -0.37 -4.25
C ALA A 40 1.04 -0.52 -2.87
N GLU A 41 -0.22 -0.09 -2.76
CA GLU A 41 -1.00 -0.11 -1.54
C GLU A 41 -0.93 -1.51 -0.87
N GLY A 42 -0.46 -1.57 0.38
CA GLY A 42 -0.78 -2.66 1.30
C GLY A 42 -0.10 -4.03 1.13
N PHE A 43 1.03 -4.16 0.43
CA PHE A 43 1.78 -5.43 0.32
C PHE A 43 2.35 -6.01 1.64
N GLY A 44 1.96 -5.47 2.80
CA GLY A 44 2.38 -5.95 4.12
C GLY A 44 1.29 -6.70 4.90
N GLN A 45 0.02 -6.57 4.52
CA GLN A 45 -1.08 -7.15 5.29
C GLN A 45 -1.63 -8.40 4.60
N PRO A 46 -1.56 -9.58 5.22
CA PRO A 46 -2.15 -10.79 4.66
C PRO A 46 -3.67 -10.58 4.51
N SER A 47 -4.19 -10.82 3.30
CA SER A 47 -5.63 -10.87 3.05
C SER A 47 -6.21 -12.08 3.78
N VAL A 48 -7.17 -11.84 4.66
CA VAL A 48 -7.85 -12.86 5.44
C VAL A 48 -9.23 -13.10 4.85
N THR A 49 -9.54 -14.38 4.63
CA THR A 49 -10.88 -14.84 4.33
C THR A 49 -11.36 -15.67 5.51
N LEU A 50 -12.41 -15.19 6.19
CA LEU A 50 -12.96 -15.81 7.39
C LEU A 50 -14.48 -15.73 7.33
N SER A 51 -15.13 -16.88 7.52
CA SER A 51 -16.58 -16.96 7.65
C SER A 51 -16.88 -17.74 8.92
N ILE A 52 -17.17 -17.02 9.99
CA ILE A 52 -17.52 -17.60 11.30
C ILE A 52 -18.77 -16.90 11.81
N LYS A 53 -19.76 -17.71 12.21
CA LYS A 53 -21.03 -17.21 12.76
C LYS A 53 -21.18 -17.66 14.20
N ASN A 54 -21.62 -16.74 15.07
CA ASN A 54 -21.94 -17.03 16.48
C ASN A 54 -20.81 -17.70 17.27
N ALA A 55 -19.57 -17.24 17.10
CA ALA A 55 -18.41 -17.77 17.84
C ALA A 55 -17.93 -16.79 18.92
N ALA A 56 -17.23 -17.33 19.91
CA ALA A 56 -16.52 -16.54 20.89
C ALA A 56 -15.21 -15.96 20.27
N LEU A 57 -14.78 -14.79 20.77
CA LEU A 57 -13.54 -14.12 20.34
C LEU A 57 -12.29 -15.05 20.31
N PRO A 58 -12.06 -15.92 21.31
CA PRO A 58 -10.93 -16.86 21.28
C PRO A 58 -10.91 -17.77 20.05
N ILE A 59 -12.08 -18.24 19.61
CA ILE A 59 -12.20 -19.11 18.44
C ILE A 59 -11.89 -18.32 17.17
N ILE A 60 -12.39 -17.09 17.08
CA ILE A 60 -12.15 -16.20 15.94
C ILE A 60 -10.65 -15.87 15.82
N PHE A 61 -9.99 -15.49 16.93
CA PHE A 61 -8.56 -15.23 16.95
C PHE A 61 -7.72 -16.47 16.63
N SER A 62 -8.16 -17.66 17.08
CA SER A 62 -7.53 -18.92 16.70
C SER A 62 -7.59 -19.15 15.19
N GLU A 63 -8.74 -18.91 14.55
CA GLU A 63 -8.83 -19.12 13.10
C GLU A 63 -8.08 -18.06 12.30
N ILE A 64 -8.03 -16.80 12.78
CA ILE A 64 -7.20 -15.78 12.14
C ILE A 64 -5.72 -16.15 12.28
N SER A 65 -5.26 -16.60 13.44
CA SER A 65 -3.87 -17.04 13.65
C SER A 65 -3.50 -18.35 12.94
N LYS A 66 -4.47 -19.14 12.49
CA LYS A 66 -4.22 -20.26 11.55
C LYS A 66 -4.06 -19.78 10.11
N LYS A 67 -4.72 -18.68 9.73
CA LYS A 67 -4.70 -18.13 8.37
C LYS A 67 -3.63 -17.06 8.17
N THR A 68 -3.05 -16.57 9.26
CA THR A 68 -2.05 -15.50 9.29
C THR A 68 -0.96 -15.86 10.29
N ASP A 69 0.27 -15.39 10.08
CA ASP A 69 1.38 -15.57 11.05
C ASP A 69 1.26 -14.65 12.29
N PHE A 70 0.05 -14.21 12.65
CA PHE A 70 -0.21 -13.33 13.78
C PHE A 70 -0.60 -14.10 15.04
N ARG A 71 -0.04 -13.71 16.19
CA ARG A 71 -0.43 -14.21 17.51
C ARG A 71 -1.24 -13.17 18.26
N PHE A 72 -2.49 -13.51 18.59
CA PHE A 72 -3.36 -12.67 19.41
C PHE A 72 -3.11 -12.91 20.89
N VAL A 73 -2.98 -11.83 21.66
CA VAL A 73 -2.86 -11.84 23.13
C VAL A 73 -4.04 -11.06 23.70
N TYR A 74 -4.74 -11.65 24.66
CA TYR A 74 -5.92 -11.07 25.31
C TYR A 74 -5.96 -11.50 26.78
N SER A 75 -6.60 -10.69 27.61
CA SER A 75 -6.91 -11.06 29.00
C SER A 75 -8.33 -11.62 29.08
N ASP A 76 -8.53 -12.69 29.84
CA ASP A 76 -9.85 -13.30 30.03
C ASP A 76 -10.86 -12.32 30.65
N ASP A 77 -10.40 -11.37 31.48
CA ASP A 77 -11.24 -10.32 32.08
C ASP A 77 -11.81 -9.32 31.06
N LEU A 78 -11.14 -9.15 29.91
CA LEU A 78 -11.56 -8.23 28.85
C LEU A 78 -12.48 -8.90 27.83
N LEU A 79 -12.57 -10.23 27.86
CA LEU A 79 -13.41 -11.00 26.96
C LEU A 79 -14.74 -11.34 27.62
N PRO A 80 -15.86 -10.71 27.21
CA PRO A 80 -17.17 -11.10 27.70
C PRO A 80 -17.46 -12.54 27.23
N ALA A 81 -17.37 -13.51 28.15
CA ALA A 81 -17.54 -14.95 27.88
C ALA A 81 -18.87 -15.32 27.19
N ASN A 82 -19.89 -14.47 27.30
CA ASN A 82 -21.21 -14.66 26.71
C ASN A 82 -21.47 -13.88 25.41
N LYS A 83 -20.52 -13.04 24.95
CA LYS A 83 -20.71 -12.26 23.73
C LYS A 83 -20.24 -13.07 22.52
N LYS A 84 -21.17 -13.37 21.63
CA LYS A 84 -20.91 -14.04 20.36
C LYS A 84 -20.76 -13.02 19.26
N PHE A 85 -19.81 -13.26 18.36
CA PHE A 85 -19.54 -12.43 17.21
C PHE A 85 -19.72 -13.24 15.93
N SER A 86 -20.12 -12.54 14.87
CA SER A 86 -20.31 -13.10 13.54
C SER A 86 -19.51 -12.26 12.57
N VAL A 87 -18.55 -12.87 11.89
CA VAL A 87 -17.62 -12.21 10.96
C VAL A 87 -17.67 -12.95 9.64
N GLU A 88 -17.95 -12.20 8.58
CA GLU A 88 -17.98 -12.71 7.22
C GLU A 88 -17.17 -11.75 6.35
N VAL A 89 -15.90 -12.10 6.14
CA VAL A 89 -14.93 -11.27 5.43
C VAL A 89 -14.26 -12.11 4.34
N THR A 90 -14.14 -11.54 3.14
CA THR A 90 -13.57 -12.21 1.98
C THR A 90 -12.45 -11.35 1.42
N ALA A 91 -11.22 -11.88 1.40
CA ALA A 91 -10.05 -11.21 0.86
C ALA A 91 -9.83 -9.78 1.40
N GLN A 92 -10.13 -9.56 2.69
CA GLN A 92 -9.94 -8.26 3.34
C GLN A 92 -8.63 -8.23 4.12
N PRO A 93 -7.95 -7.07 4.19
CA PRO A 93 -6.75 -6.95 4.98
C PRO A 93 -7.06 -7.05 6.47
N LEU A 94 -6.16 -7.68 7.24
CA LEU A 94 -6.38 -8.04 8.63
C LEU A 94 -6.81 -6.87 9.52
N ASN A 95 -6.29 -5.66 9.29
CA ASN A 95 -6.72 -4.46 10.01
C ASN A 95 -8.21 -4.17 9.86
N ILE A 96 -8.75 -4.27 8.65
CA ILE A 96 -10.17 -4.01 8.39
C ILE A 96 -11.03 -5.07 9.07
N VAL A 97 -10.57 -6.34 9.05
CA VAL A 97 -11.24 -7.44 9.75
C VAL A 97 -11.26 -7.20 11.27
N LEU A 98 -10.16 -6.73 11.85
CA LEU A 98 -10.06 -6.41 13.28
C LEU A 98 -10.91 -5.18 13.64
N ASP A 99 -10.87 -4.12 12.83
CA ASP A 99 -11.71 -2.94 13.02
C ASP A 99 -13.20 -3.30 12.98
N ASP A 100 -13.62 -4.14 12.04
CA ASP A 100 -15.01 -4.59 11.96
C ASP A 100 -15.40 -5.53 13.10
N LEU A 101 -14.45 -6.34 13.61
CA LEU A 101 -14.63 -7.14 14.82
C LEU A 101 -14.80 -6.28 16.06
N PHE A 102 -14.04 -5.20 16.17
CA PHE A 102 -14.03 -4.33 17.33
C PHE A 102 -15.08 -3.22 17.27
N LYS A 103 -15.59 -2.87 16.08
CA LYS A 103 -16.73 -1.96 15.89
C LYS A 103 -17.95 -2.45 16.68
N GLY A 104 -18.30 -1.70 17.72
CA GLY A 104 -19.42 -2.04 18.62
C GLY A 104 -19.07 -3.04 19.73
N SER A 105 -17.81 -3.44 19.85
CA SER A 105 -17.30 -4.23 20.97
C SER A 105 -16.83 -3.36 22.16
N GLY A 106 -16.51 -2.08 21.92
CA GLY A 106 -15.96 -1.16 22.93
C GLY A 106 -14.47 -1.33 23.21
N LEU A 107 -13.80 -2.23 22.48
CA LEU A 107 -12.36 -2.46 22.53
C LEU A 107 -11.72 -1.59 21.43
N SER A 108 -10.74 -0.77 21.80
CA SER A 108 -9.95 0.09 20.90
C SER A 108 -8.47 -0.28 20.98
#